data_AF-A0A151MAA1-F1
#
_entry.id   AF-A0A151MAA1-F1
#
_cell.length_a   1.000
_cell.length_b   1.000
_cell.length_c   1.000
_cell.angle_alpha   90.00
_cell.angle_beta   90.00
_cell.angle_gamma   90.00
#
_symmetry.space_group_name_H-M   'P 1'
#
loop_
_entity.id
_entity.type
_entity.pdbx_description
1 polymer ?
#
loop_
_entity_poly.entity_id
_entity_poly.type
_entity_poly.pdbx_seq_one_letter_code
_entity_poly.pdbx_strand_id
1 'polypeptide(L)'
;MQAEAWRDFSSAVPFGYPKQRSFWILRVVTSLFIGAVILTVNFTRDWETGWVTVNTSYKSFSNAVVNANIGLHIGLAGINVTLVGNPVNQINETISYNEHFSWSFGEDYDLSYSEGLERGLPRPILYVAEKCTLNSPCGVHAQYCISSHYASLTLWGYIFILTALLMICSLLFFTVARHFPMCNIRFGSASLQIGYGASFWLTLATGLLCFLLGLAVILMNLMQPKKLKLVFNPSYDQGLVFFTPPE
;
A
#
# COMPACT_ATOMS: atom_id res chain seq x y z
N MET A 1 -2.11 -30.19 17.84
CA MET A 1 -2.22 -28.72 17.96
C MET A 1 -2.76 -28.04 16.69
N GLN A 2 -2.11 -28.03 15.51
CA GLN A 2 -2.68 -27.36 14.32
C GLN A 2 -3.98 -28.01 13.79
N ALA A 3 -4.11 -29.34 13.85
CA ALA A 3 -5.30 -30.07 13.37
C ALA A 3 -6.54 -29.97 14.27
N GLU A 4 -6.39 -29.46 15.50
CA GLU A 4 -7.50 -29.21 16.43
C GLU A 4 -8.07 -27.81 16.22
N ALA A 5 -7.20 -26.83 15.95
CA ALA A 5 -7.61 -25.47 15.59
C ALA A 5 -8.48 -25.42 14.32
N TRP A 6 -8.19 -26.26 13.30
CA TRP A 6 -9.02 -26.37 12.09
C TRP A 6 -10.39 -27.04 12.36
N ARG A 7 -10.45 -28.01 13.29
CA ARG A 7 -11.72 -28.63 13.70
C ARG A 7 -12.58 -27.67 14.52
N ASP A 8 -11.99 -26.85 15.38
CA ASP A 8 -12.69 -25.81 16.13
C ASP A 8 -13.18 -24.66 15.25
N PHE A 9 -12.46 -24.33 14.18
CA PHE A 9 -12.94 -23.37 13.19
C PHE A 9 -14.16 -23.90 12.42
N SER A 10 -14.20 -25.21 12.14
CA SER A 10 -15.34 -25.86 11.48
C SER A 10 -16.58 -25.98 12.39
N SER A 11 -16.39 -26.08 13.71
CA SER A 11 -17.48 -26.16 14.69
C SER A 11 -18.00 -24.78 15.14
N ALA A 12 -17.22 -23.70 14.92
CA ALA A 12 -17.62 -22.32 15.15
C ALA A 12 -18.61 -21.75 14.12
N VAL A 13 -18.90 -22.50 13.04
CA VAL A 13 -19.99 -22.19 12.12
C VAL A 13 -21.30 -22.54 12.83
N PRO A 14 -22.20 -21.57 13.11
CA PRO A 14 -23.44 -21.87 13.81
C PRO A 14 -24.34 -22.70 12.88
N PHE A 15 -24.25 -24.03 13.00
CA PHE A 15 -24.91 -24.98 12.12
C PHE A 15 -26.42 -25.12 12.40
N GLY A 16 -26.95 -24.39 13.40
CA GLY A 16 -28.32 -24.59 13.91
C GLY A 16 -29.40 -23.62 13.40
N TYR A 17 -29.08 -22.41 12.95
CA TYR A 17 -30.11 -21.40 12.62
C TYR A 17 -29.78 -20.63 11.31
N PRO A 18 -30.66 -20.68 10.27
CA PRO A 18 -30.36 -20.13 8.94
C PRO A 18 -30.08 -18.62 8.94
N LYS A 19 -30.72 -17.85 9.85
CA LYS A 19 -30.48 -16.41 10.02
C LYS A 19 -29.11 -16.10 10.65
N GLN A 20 -28.62 -16.91 11.59
CA GLN A 20 -27.30 -16.69 12.20
C GLN A 20 -26.16 -17.05 11.24
N ARG A 21 -26.38 -18.05 10.38
CA ARG A 21 -25.42 -18.45 9.34
C ARG A 21 -25.19 -17.34 8.30
N SER A 22 -26.22 -16.62 7.86
CA SER A 22 -26.07 -15.52 6.91
C SER A 22 -25.29 -14.34 7.49
N PHE A 23 -25.54 -13.96 8.74
CA PHE A 23 -24.79 -12.89 9.42
C PHE A 23 -23.32 -13.26 9.62
N TRP A 24 -23.02 -14.50 9.98
CA TRP A 24 -21.65 -14.97 10.15
C TRP A 24 -20.90 -14.98 8.82
N ILE A 25 -21.51 -15.50 7.75
CA ILE A 25 -20.92 -15.49 6.40
C ILE A 25 -20.69 -14.05 5.94
N LEU A 26 -21.69 -13.17 6.09
CA LEU A 26 -21.57 -11.77 5.71
C LEU A 26 -20.37 -11.11 6.42
N ARG A 27 -20.22 -11.32 7.72
CA ARG A 27 -19.11 -10.76 8.52
C ARG A 27 -17.75 -11.26 8.05
N VAL A 28 -17.63 -12.55 7.78
CA VAL A 28 -16.36 -13.14 7.31
C VAL A 28 -16.01 -12.62 5.91
N VAL A 29 -17.00 -12.60 5.00
CA VAL A 29 -16.80 -12.12 3.63
C VAL A 29 -16.45 -10.64 3.59
N THR A 30 -17.15 -9.79 4.36
CA THR A 30 -16.83 -8.35 4.38
C THR A 30 -15.46 -8.08 4.99
N SER A 31 -15.09 -8.75 6.09
CA SER A 31 -13.76 -8.61 6.69
C SER A 31 -12.65 -9.05 5.74
N LEU A 32 -12.84 -10.17 5.04
CA LEU A 32 -11.86 -10.67 4.07
C LEU A 32 -11.75 -9.73 2.86
N PHE A 33 -12.88 -9.23 2.35
CA PHE A 33 -12.93 -8.30 1.25
C PHE A 33 -12.19 -7.00 1.58
N ILE A 34 -12.46 -6.39 2.74
CA ILE A 34 -11.79 -5.16 3.19
C ILE A 34 -10.28 -5.38 3.30
N GLY A 35 -9.85 -6.47 3.94
CA GLY A 35 -8.42 -6.79 4.06
C GLY A 35 -7.74 -7.00 2.71
N ALA A 36 -8.39 -7.72 1.78
CA ALA A 36 -7.88 -7.94 0.43
C ALA A 36 -7.78 -6.63 -0.36
N VAL A 37 -8.80 -5.78 -0.31
CA VAL A 37 -8.80 -4.49 -1.01
C VAL A 37 -7.64 -3.61 -0.51
N ILE A 38 -7.46 -3.47 0.80
CA ILE A 38 -6.37 -2.63 1.34
C ILE A 38 -5.00 -3.16 0.90
N LEU A 39 -4.79 -4.48 0.94
CA LEU A 39 -3.54 -5.08 0.45
C LEU A 39 -3.33 -4.82 -1.04
N THR A 40 -4.35 -5.06 -1.88
CA THR A 40 -4.24 -4.83 -3.32
C THR A 40 -3.94 -3.37 -3.67
N VAL A 41 -4.64 -2.42 -3.03
CA VAL A 41 -4.47 -0.99 -3.26
C VAL A 41 -3.08 -0.51 -2.83
N ASN A 42 -2.52 -1.09 -1.76
CA ASN A 42 -1.17 -0.75 -1.32
C ASN A 42 -0.07 -1.13 -2.34
N PHE A 43 -0.29 -2.19 -3.13
CA PHE A 43 0.67 -2.69 -4.13
C PHE A 43 0.30 -2.37 -5.58
N THR A 44 -0.88 -1.81 -5.82
CA THR A 44 -1.31 -1.46 -7.17
C THR A 44 -0.48 -0.30 -7.72
N ARG A 45 -0.31 -0.28 -9.05
CA ARG A 45 0.51 0.72 -9.76
C ARG A 45 -0.31 1.79 -10.48
N ASP A 46 -1.62 1.78 -10.27
CA ASP A 46 -2.59 2.58 -11.02
C ASP A 46 -3.33 3.58 -10.12
N TRP A 47 -2.61 4.24 -9.20
CA TRP A 47 -3.20 5.28 -8.36
C TRP A 47 -3.56 6.53 -9.17
N GLU A 48 -2.68 6.88 -10.11
CA GLU A 48 -2.93 7.91 -11.11
C GLU A 48 -2.43 7.41 -12.46
N THR A 49 -3.23 7.56 -13.51
CA THR A 49 -2.87 7.09 -14.85
C THR A 49 -3.15 8.17 -15.87
N GLY A 50 -2.29 8.28 -16.87
CA GLY A 50 -2.47 9.18 -18.00
C GLY A 50 -1.88 8.57 -19.26
N TRP A 51 -2.50 8.82 -20.41
CA TRP A 51 -2.01 8.34 -21.69
C TRP A 51 -2.08 9.43 -22.76
N VAL A 52 -1.17 9.36 -23.73
CA VAL A 52 -1.16 10.24 -24.88
C VAL A 52 -0.66 9.49 -26.11
N THR A 53 -1.36 9.67 -27.23
CA THR A 53 -0.93 9.17 -28.53
C THR A 53 -0.21 10.28 -29.28
N VAL A 54 1.07 10.05 -29.61
CA VAL A 54 1.91 11.07 -30.22
C VAL A 54 2.94 10.45 -31.16
N ASN A 55 3.33 11.20 -32.18
CA ASN A 55 4.48 10.88 -33.02
C ASN A 55 5.75 11.36 -32.32
N THR A 56 6.61 10.43 -31.91
CA THR A 56 7.78 10.74 -31.09
C THR A 56 9.05 10.11 -31.63
N SER A 57 10.21 10.69 -31.32
CA SER A 57 11.50 10.12 -31.66
C SER A 57 11.76 8.87 -30.82
N TYR A 58 12.12 7.76 -31.46
CA TYR A 58 12.22 6.47 -30.77
C TYR A 58 13.59 6.23 -30.11
N LYS A 59 14.66 6.21 -30.92
CA LYS A 59 16.03 5.86 -30.49
C LYS A 59 16.98 7.05 -30.56
N SER A 60 18.00 7.03 -29.71
CA SER A 60 19.14 7.93 -29.86
C SER A 60 19.94 7.58 -31.11
N PHE A 61 20.42 8.61 -31.82
CA PHE A 61 21.18 8.48 -33.08
C PHE A 61 20.38 7.90 -34.27
N SER A 62 19.06 7.83 -34.18
CA SER A 62 18.16 7.56 -35.31
C SER A 62 17.12 8.66 -35.44
N ASN A 63 16.87 9.11 -36.67
CA ASN A 63 15.83 10.10 -36.98
C ASN A 63 14.45 9.45 -37.22
N ALA A 64 14.30 8.15 -36.91
CA ALA A 64 13.04 7.45 -37.04
C ALA A 64 12.01 7.97 -36.00
N VAL A 65 10.86 8.40 -36.50
CA VAL A 65 9.70 8.80 -35.70
C VAL A 65 8.69 7.64 -35.71
N VAL A 66 8.16 7.33 -34.55
CA VAL A 66 7.17 6.25 -34.35
C VAL A 66 5.87 6.84 -33.84
N ASN A 67 4.75 6.31 -34.32
CA ASN A 67 3.43 6.64 -33.79
C ASN A 67 3.15 5.69 -32.63
N ALA A 68 3.18 6.21 -31.40
CA ALA A 68 3.07 5.40 -30.20
C ALA A 68 2.12 6.02 -29.17
N ASN A 69 1.47 5.16 -28.40
CA ASN A 69 0.75 5.50 -27.20
C ASN A 69 1.71 5.40 -26.00
N ILE A 70 1.90 6.52 -25.30
CA ILE A 70 2.72 6.62 -24.10
C ILE A 70 1.77 6.64 -22.91
N GLY A 71 1.94 5.72 -21.97
CA GLY A 71 1.19 5.70 -20.71
C GLY A 71 2.11 5.93 -19.52
N LEU A 72 1.65 6.73 -18.57
CA LEU A 72 2.27 6.91 -17.26
C LEU A 72 1.30 6.41 -16.20
N HIS A 73 1.76 5.46 -15.39
CA HIS A 73 1.02 4.88 -14.28
C HIS A 73 1.81 5.14 -13.00
N ILE A 74 1.26 5.94 -12.10
CA ILE A 74 1.89 6.30 -10.83
C ILE A 74 1.30 5.39 -9.75
N GLY A 75 2.17 4.66 -9.05
CA GLY A 75 1.83 3.85 -7.90
C GLY A 75 2.48 4.35 -6.61
N LEU A 76 2.17 3.69 -5.50
CA LEU A 76 2.75 4.07 -4.20
C LEU A 76 4.25 3.76 -4.07
N ALA A 77 4.74 2.76 -4.81
CA ALA A 77 6.12 2.29 -4.73
C ALA A 77 6.99 2.75 -5.91
N GLY A 78 6.43 3.45 -6.90
CA GLY A 78 7.15 3.86 -8.09
C GLY A 78 6.23 4.23 -9.25
N ILE A 79 6.83 4.53 -10.40
CA ILE A 79 6.12 4.76 -11.66
C ILE A 79 6.30 3.60 -12.61
N ASN A 80 5.32 3.43 -13.49
CA ASN A 80 5.35 2.44 -14.56
C ASN A 80 5.02 3.16 -15.87
N VAL A 81 5.97 3.14 -16.81
CA VAL A 81 5.90 3.85 -18.08
C VAL A 81 5.71 2.84 -19.20
N THR A 82 4.62 2.99 -19.95
CA THR A 82 4.30 2.13 -21.08
C THR A 82 4.53 2.87 -22.39
N LEU A 83 5.05 2.16 -23.39
CA LEU A 83 5.22 2.68 -24.75
C LEU A 83 4.79 1.60 -25.75
N VAL A 84 3.63 1.81 -26.38
CA VAL A 84 3.04 0.84 -27.30
C VAL A 84 2.84 1.49 -28.67
N GLY A 85 3.40 0.89 -29.73
CA GLY A 85 3.23 1.37 -31.10
C GLY A 85 1.79 1.24 -31.60
N ASN A 86 1.34 2.18 -32.45
CA ASN A 86 0.06 2.13 -33.14
C ASN A 86 0.27 2.22 -34.68
N PRO A 87 0.44 1.09 -35.40
CA PRO A 87 0.37 -0.31 -34.95
C PRO A 87 1.63 -0.75 -34.17
N VAL A 88 1.56 -1.89 -33.47
CA VAL A 88 2.63 -2.38 -32.57
C VAL A 88 3.95 -2.62 -33.31
N ASN A 89 3.89 -3.16 -34.54
CA ASN A 89 5.07 -3.37 -35.37
C ASN A 89 5.28 -2.15 -36.28
N GLN A 90 6.36 -1.42 -36.04
CA GLN A 90 6.80 -0.29 -36.86
C GLN A 90 8.30 -0.45 -37.07
N ILE A 91 8.84 0.09 -38.17
CA ILE A 91 10.30 0.12 -38.41
C ILE A 91 11.02 -1.23 -38.22
N ASN A 92 10.36 -2.34 -38.59
CA ASN A 92 10.82 -3.72 -38.40
C ASN A 92 11.08 -4.13 -36.94
N GLU A 93 10.49 -3.42 -35.96
CA GLU A 93 10.59 -3.70 -34.53
C GLU A 93 9.20 -3.74 -33.88
N THR A 94 9.07 -4.53 -32.82
CA THR A 94 7.86 -4.61 -31.99
C THR A 94 7.98 -3.60 -30.84
N ILE A 95 7.18 -2.54 -30.89
CA ILE A 95 7.20 -1.45 -29.91
C ILE A 95 6.14 -1.74 -28.85
N SER A 96 6.54 -2.39 -27.76
CA SER A 96 5.67 -2.69 -26.61
C SER A 96 6.49 -2.78 -25.32
N TYR A 97 6.82 -1.62 -24.76
CA TYR A 97 7.62 -1.51 -23.54
C TYR A 97 6.72 -1.26 -22.32
N ASN A 98 7.15 -1.79 -21.18
CA ASN A 98 6.51 -1.62 -19.88
C ASN A 98 7.60 -1.56 -18.80
N GLU A 99 8.15 -0.36 -18.58
CA GLU A 99 9.30 -0.14 -17.70
C GLU A 99 8.85 0.41 -16.34
N HIS A 100 9.40 -0.14 -15.26
CA HIS A 100 9.08 0.26 -13.90
C HIS A 100 10.29 0.89 -13.22
N PHE A 101 10.10 2.11 -12.70
CA PHE A 101 11.10 2.80 -11.89
C PHE A 101 10.60 2.87 -10.45
N SER A 102 11.33 2.21 -9.55
CA SER A 102 10.98 2.16 -8.12
C SER A 102 11.55 3.38 -7.39
N TRP A 103 10.77 3.91 -6.45
CA TRP A 103 11.24 4.85 -5.44
C TRP A 103 10.93 4.34 -4.02
N SER A 104 10.73 3.02 -3.87
CA SER A 104 10.45 2.42 -2.57
C SER A 104 11.61 2.62 -1.59
N PHE A 105 11.34 2.51 -0.29
CA PHE A 105 12.36 2.70 0.73
C PHE A 105 13.55 1.74 0.53
N GLY A 106 14.74 2.29 0.37
CA GLY A 106 15.98 1.54 0.14
C GLY A 106 16.37 1.38 -1.34
N GLU A 107 15.51 1.80 -2.28
CA GLU A 107 15.82 1.84 -3.70
C GLU A 107 16.27 3.25 -4.11
N ASP A 108 17.25 3.31 -5.01
CA ASP A 108 17.75 4.56 -5.59
C ASP A 108 17.17 4.75 -6.99
N TYR A 109 16.25 5.71 -7.10
CA TYR A 109 15.60 6.04 -8.36
C TYR A 109 16.60 6.54 -9.41
N ASP A 110 17.59 7.33 -9.01
CA ASP A 110 18.58 7.91 -9.94
C ASP A 110 19.51 6.82 -10.48
N LEU A 111 19.80 5.79 -9.68
CA LEU A 111 20.51 4.58 -10.13
C LEU A 111 19.68 3.77 -11.13
N SER A 112 18.39 3.54 -10.85
CA SER A 112 17.50 2.83 -11.77
C SER A 112 17.37 3.57 -13.11
N TYR A 113 17.32 4.89 -13.06
CA TYR A 113 17.32 5.75 -14.25
C TYR A 113 18.64 5.65 -15.03
N SER A 114 19.80 5.69 -14.36
CA SER A 114 21.11 5.57 -15.02
C SER A 114 21.31 4.20 -15.67
N GLU A 115 20.87 3.12 -15.03
CA GLU A 115 20.85 1.78 -15.65
C GLU A 115 19.95 1.75 -16.89
N GLY A 116 18.79 2.41 -16.85
CA GLY A 116 17.89 2.55 -18.00
C GLY A 116 18.53 3.30 -19.18
N LEU A 117 19.35 4.31 -18.88
CA LEU A 117 20.14 5.04 -19.87
C LEU A 117 21.22 4.13 -20.49
N GLU A 118 21.96 3.38 -19.67
CA GLU A 118 23.00 2.45 -20.14
C GLU A 118 22.46 1.31 -21.00
N ARG A 119 21.26 0.81 -20.67
CA ARG A 119 20.54 -0.21 -21.46
C ARG A 119 20.02 0.34 -22.80
N GLY A 120 19.95 1.66 -22.96
CA GLY A 120 19.47 2.31 -24.18
C GLY A 120 17.96 2.26 -24.35
N LEU A 121 17.20 2.51 -23.27
CA LEU A 121 15.73 2.60 -23.34
C LEU A 121 15.25 3.65 -24.37
N PRO A 122 14.05 3.48 -24.93
CA PRO A 122 13.45 4.47 -25.84
C PRO A 122 13.39 5.87 -25.21
N ARG A 123 13.66 6.89 -26.02
CA ARG A 123 13.66 8.30 -25.59
C ARG A 123 12.37 8.73 -24.86
N PRO A 124 11.15 8.32 -25.28
CA PRO A 124 9.94 8.74 -24.58
C PRO A 124 9.85 8.23 -23.14
N ILE A 125 10.37 7.02 -22.88
CA ILE A 125 10.39 6.44 -21.53
C ILE A 125 11.37 7.19 -20.65
N LEU A 126 12.59 7.41 -21.17
CA LEU A 126 13.63 8.15 -20.47
C LEU A 126 13.20 9.59 -20.19
N TYR A 127 12.50 10.24 -21.12
CA TYR A 127 11.98 11.58 -20.94
C TYR A 127 10.99 11.67 -19.76
N VAL A 128 10.05 10.73 -19.66
CA VAL A 128 9.11 10.68 -18.54
C VAL A 128 9.84 10.36 -17.23
N ALA A 129 10.75 9.40 -17.24
CA ALA A 129 11.54 9.02 -16.08
C ALA A 129 12.41 10.18 -15.56
N GLU A 130 13.00 10.98 -16.45
CA GLU A 130 13.81 12.16 -16.12
C GLU A 130 12.98 13.22 -15.39
N LYS A 131 11.73 13.46 -15.82
CA LYS A 131 10.81 14.40 -15.13
C LYS A 131 10.43 13.96 -13.72
N CYS A 132 10.59 12.67 -13.43
CA CYS A 132 10.40 12.09 -12.12
C CYS A 132 11.72 11.90 -11.35
N THR A 133 12.82 12.54 -11.74
CA THR A 133 14.07 12.55 -10.92
C THR A 133 14.04 13.63 -9.84
N LEU A 134 14.86 13.47 -8.79
CA LEU A 134 15.01 14.45 -7.70
C LEU A 134 15.53 15.82 -8.20
N ASN A 135 16.38 15.82 -9.22
CA ASN A 135 17.01 17.02 -9.77
C ASN A 135 16.13 17.74 -10.80
N SER A 136 14.92 17.24 -11.08
CA SER A 136 14.03 17.84 -12.06
C SER A 136 13.47 19.19 -11.57
N PRO A 137 13.42 20.23 -12.42
CA PRO A 137 12.91 21.56 -12.02
C PRO A 137 11.41 21.57 -11.70
N CYS A 138 10.68 20.53 -12.11
CA CYS A 138 9.24 20.40 -11.87
C CYS A 138 8.90 19.87 -10.47
N GLY A 139 9.86 19.34 -9.70
CA GLY A 139 9.66 18.91 -8.31
C GLY A 139 8.64 17.78 -8.10
N VAL A 140 8.18 17.13 -9.19
CA VAL A 140 7.14 16.09 -9.19
C VAL A 140 7.56 14.89 -8.36
N HIS A 141 8.84 14.48 -8.46
CA HIS A 141 9.36 13.35 -7.70
C HIS A 141 9.18 13.53 -6.19
N ALA A 142 9.58 14.67 -5.65
CA ALA A 142 9.49 14.92 -4.21
C ALA A 142 8.04 14.89 -3.72
N GLN A 143 7.11 15.47 -4.48
CA GLN A 143 5.70 15.52 -4.12
C GLN A 143 5.04 14.13 -4.14
N TYR A 144 5.22 13.38 -5.23
CA TYR A 144 4.60 12.06 -5.40
C TYR A 144 5.28 10.96 -4.59
N CYS A 145 6.60 10.97 -4.46
CA CYS A 145 7.35 10.01 -3.64
C CYS A 145 6.94 10.15 -2.16
N ILE A 146 6.93 11.39 -1.63
CA ILE A 146 6.56 11.62 -0.23
C ILE A 146 5.08 11.28 -0.01
N SER A 147 4.16 11.78 -0.84
CA SER A 147 2.73 11.47 -0.66
C SER A 147 2.47 9.96 -0.70
N SER A 148 3.16 9.25 -1.59
CA SER A 148 3.05 7.80 -1.74
C SER A 148 3.58 7.02 -0.54
N HIS A 149 4.73 7.40 0.02
CA HIS A 149 5.24 6.78 1.24
C HIS A 149 4.28 6.95 2.42
N TYR A 150 3.73 8.15 2.60
CA TYR A 150 2.78 8.45 3.66
C TYR A 150 1.47 7.68 3.48
N ALA A 151 0.96 7.60 2.25
CA ALA A 151 -0.23 6.83 1.93
C ALA A 151 0.00 5.33 2.24
N SER A 152 1.13 4.76 1.81
CA SER A 152 1.47 3.36 2.11
C SER A 152 1.58 3.11 3.62
N LEU A 153 2.31 3.94 4.35
CA LEU A 153 2.43 3.84 5.80
C LEU A 153 1.07 3.95 6.50
N THR A 154 0.20 4.84 6.02
CA THR A 154 -1.14 5.02 6.59
C THR A 154 -2.01 3.78 6.34
N LEU A 155 -1.96 3.18 5.16
CA LEU A 155 -2.67 1.92 4.86
C LEU A 155 -2.19 0.77 5.75
N TRP A 156 -0.88 0.61 5.92
CA TRP A 156 -0.31 -0.38 6.83
C TRP A 156 -0.71 -0.14 8.30
N GLY A 157 -0.61 1.10 8.77
CA GLY A 157 -1.01 1.49 10.12
C GLY A 157 -2.49 1.19 10.38
N TYR A 158 -3.36 1.48 9.39
CA TYR A 158 -4.78 1.20 9.48
C TYR A 158 -5.08 -0.30 9.61
N ILE A 159 -4.39 -1.17 8.85
CA ILE A 159 -4.53 -2.62 8.98
C ILE A 159 -4.22 -3.08 10.41
N PHE A 160 -3.11 -2.61 11.00
CA PHE A 160 -2.71 -3.01 12.35
C PHE A 160 -3.66 -2.50 13.44
N ILE A 161 -4.11 -1.25 13.36
CA ILE A 161 -5.05 -0.70 14.34
C ILE A 161 -6.44 -1.33 14.20
N LEU A 162 -6.94 -1.53 12.98
CA LEU A 162 -8.25 -2.15 12.75
C LEU A 162 -8.27 -3.60 13.26
N THR A 163 -7.23 -4.37 12.98
CA THR A 163 -7.11 -5.75 13.48
C THR A 163 -7.02 -5.79 15.00
N ALA A 164 -6.25 -4.91 15.62
CA ALA A 164 -6.18 -4.78 17.08
C ALA A 164 -7.54 -4.44 17.69
N LEU A 165 -8.25 -3.47 17.13
CA LEU A 165 -9.58 -3.06 17.60
C LEU A 165 -10.57 -4.21 17.53
N LEU A 166 -10.60 -4.94 16.41
CA LEU A 166 -11.49 -6.10 16.24
C LEU A 166 -11.17 -7.22 17.25
N MET A 167 -9.89 -7.50 17.51
CA MET A 167 -9.48 -8.48 18.52
C MET A 167 -9.90 -8.04 19.93
N ILE A 168 -9.63 -6.80 20.33
CA ILE A 168 -9.98 -6.27 21.65
C ILE A 168 -11.51 -6.24 21.83
N CYS A 169 -12.27 -5.78 20.83
CA CYS A 169 -13.74 -5.82 20.86
C CYS A 169 -14.28 -7.25 21.03
N SER A 170 -13.66 -8.25 20.39
CA SER A 170 -14.07 -9.65 20.56
C SER A 170 -13.85 -10.15 22.00
N LEU A 171 -12.76 -9.75 22.64
CA LEU A 171 -12.46 -10.09 24.03
C LEU A 171 -13.43 -9.40 24.99
N LEU A 172 -13.73 -8.12 24.77
CA LEU A 172 -14.72 -7.37 25.54
C LEU A 172 -16.11 -8.00 25.47
N PHE A 173 -16.53 -8.45 24.29
CA PHE A 173 -17.82 -9.13 24.16
C PHE A 173 -17.85 -10.45 24.96
N PHE A 174 -16.75 -11.20 24.96
CA PHE A 174 -16.64 -12.45 25.72
C PHE A 174 -16.60 -12.21 27.24
N THR A 175 -15.90 -11.17 27.72
CA THR A 175 -15.86 -10.83 29.15
C THR A 175 -17.22 -10.33 29.65
N VAL A 176 -17.91 -9.50 28.85
CA VAL A 176 -19.28 -9.04 29.14
C VAL A 176 -20.23 -10.23 29.21
N ALA A 177 -20.18 -11.16 28.24
CA ALA A 177 -20.97 -12.38 28.27
C ALA A 177 -20.75 -13.17 29.58
N ARG A 178 -19.50 -13.24 30.06
CA ARG A 178 -19.17 -13.93 31.31
C ARG A 178 -19.56 -13.19 32.60
N HIS A 179 -19.72 -11.87 32.54
CA HIS A 179 -20.17 -11.06 33.68
C HIS A 179 -21.67 -11.22 33.95
N PHE A 180 -22.45 -11.59 32.92
CA PHE A 180 -23.82 -12.07 33.13
C PHE A 180 -23.80 -13.35 33.97
N PRO A 181 -24.79 -13.55 34.88
CA PRO A 181 -24.77 -14.64 35.83
C PRO A 181 -24.75 -15.99 35.12
N MET A 182 -23.57 -16.61 35.07
CA MET A 182 -23.39 -17.95 34.55
C MET A 182 -23.90 -18.98 35.55
N CYS A 183 -24.54 -20.04 35.06
CA CYS A 183 -24.98 -21.15 35.90
C CYS A 183 -23.76 -21.80 36.60
N ASN A 184 -23.80 -21.88 37.93
CA ASN A 184 -22.75 -22.55 38.69
C ASN A 184 -22.95 -24.07 38.59
N ILE A 185 -22.18 -24.72 37.72
CA ILE A 185 -22.23 -26.17 37.53
C ILE A 185 -21.54 -26.83 38.74
N ARG A 186 -22.33 -27.51 39.57
CA ARG A 186 -21.85 -28.26 40.75
C ARG A 186 -21.85 -29.75 40.47
N PHE A 187 -20.77 -30.42 40.83
CA PHE A 187 -20.66 -31.88 40.83
C PHE A 187 -20.57 -32.36 42.27
N GLY A 188 -21.72 -32.67 42.86
CA GLY A 188 -21.81 -33.02 44.29
C GLY A 188 -21.43 -31.84 45.19
N SER A 189 -20.35 -31.99 45.97
CA SER A 189 -19.81 -30.96 46.87
C SER A 189 -18.79 -30.01 46.23
N ALA A 190 -18.33 -30.27 44.99
CA ALA A 190 -17.36 -29.44 44.29
C ALA A 190 -18.04 -28.53 43.26
N SER A 191 -17.63 -27.25 43.20
CA SER A 191 -18.04 -26.29 42.16
C SER A 191 -16.95 -26.15 41.10
N LEU A 192 -17.31 -26.24 39.83
CA LEU A 192 -16.37 -26.04 38.71
C LEU A 192 -16.03 -24.54 38.57
N GLN A 193 -14.77 -24.17 38.79
CA GLN A 193 -14.30 -22.80 38.53
C GLN A 193 -13.72 -22.69 37.12
N ILE A 194 -14.31 -21.82 36.29
CA ILE A 194 -13.90 -21.61 34.91
C ILE A 194 -13.01 -20.37 34.82
N GLY A 195 -11.75 -20.56 34.43
CA GLY A 195 -10.79 -19.49 34.18
C GLY A 195 -10.77 -19.00 32.72
N TYR A 196 -9.98 -17.96 32.44
CA TYR A 196 -9.65 -17.60 31.06
C TYR A 196 -8.74 -18.67 30.45
N GLY A 197 -9.10 -19.18 29.27
CA GLY A 197 -8.25 -20.14 28.53
C GLY A 197 -7.05 -19.48 27.84
N ALA A 198 -6.12 -20.29 27.35
CA ALA A 198 -4.92 -19.82 26.65
C ALA A 198 -5.23 -18.93 25.44
N SER A 199 -6.28 -19.25 24.68
CA SER A 199 -6.71 -18.47 23.50
C SER A 199 -7.10 -17.03 23.83
N PHE A 200 -7.64 -16.78 25.04
CA PHE A 200 -7.96 -15.44 25.50
C PHE A 200 -6.68 -14.60 25.65
N TRP A 201 -5.69 -15.16 26.34
CA TRP A 201 -4.40 -14.49 26.58
C TRP A 201 -3.61 -14.30 25.29
N LEU A 202 -3.64 -15.29 24.39
CA LEU A 202 -3.01 -15.18 23.07
C LEU A 202 -3.64 -14.04 22.26
N THR A 203 -4.97 -13.98 22.19
CA THR A 203 -5.68 -12.92 21.47
C THR A 203 -5.41 -11.54 22.08
N LEU A 204 -5.31 -11.45 23.42
CA LEU A 204 -4.96 -10.21 24.10
C LEU A 204 -3.53 -9.76 23.77
N ALA A 205 -2.56 -10.69 23.83
CA ALA A 205 -1.17 -10.41 23.52
C ALA A 205 -1.00 -9.98 22.06
N THR A 206 -1.63 -10.68 21.11
CA THR A 206 -1.60 -10.33 19.68
C THR A 206 -2.30 -8.99 19.42
N GLY A 207 -3.47 -8.75 20.03
CA GLY A 207 -4.18 -7.47 19.88
C GLY A 207 -3.36 -6.29 20.40
N LEU A 208 -2.69 -6.44 21.56
CA LEU A 208 -1.80 -5.42 22.11
C LEU A 208 -0.58 -5.18 21.20
N LEU A 209 0.03 -6.26 20.68
CA LEU A 209 1.15 -6.16 19.74
C LEU A 209 0.74 -5.40 18.46
N CYS A 210 -0.39 -5.74 17.85
CA CYS A 210 -0.92 -5.04 16.68
C CYS A 210 -1.21 -3.57 16.98
N PHE A 211 -1.75 -3.25 18.16
CA PHE A 211 -1.98 -1.88 18.57
C PHE A 211 -0.66 -1.09 18.70
N LEU A 212 0.37 -1.67 19.33
CA LEU A 212 1.68 -1.04 19.48
C LEU A 212 2.36 -0.82 18.12
N LEU A 213 2.30 -1.80 17.21
CA LEU A 213 2.84 -1.66 15.85
C LEU A 213 2.11 -0.58 15.06
N GLY A 214 0.77 -0.57 15.09
CA GLY A 214 -0.03 0.47 14.43
C GLY A 214 0.25 1.87 14.98
N LEU A 215 0.37 2.00 16.31
CA LEU A 215 0.70 3.26 16.97
C LEU A 215 2.12 3.72 16.57
N ALA A 216 3.09 2.81 16.52
CA ALA A 216 4.45 3.13 16.09
C ALA A 216 4.47 3.66 14.64
N VAL A 217 3.73 3.05 13.72
CA VAL A 217 3.62 3.51 12.32
C VAL A 217 3.00 4.91 12.24
N ILE A 218 1.92 5.17 12.98
CA ILE A 218 1.30 6.49 13.03
C ILE A 218 2.24 7.53 13.67
N LEU A 219 2.93 7.18 14.75
CA LEU A 219 3.90 8.07 15.40
C LEU A 219 5.07 8.40 14.47
N MET A 220 5.61 7.42 13.74
CA MET A 220 6.61 7.67 12.70
C MET A 220 6.09 8.67 11.67
N ASN A 221 4.85 8.48 11.20
CA ASN A 221 4.20 9.40 10.27
C ASN A 221 4.08 10.84 10.84
N LEU A 222 3.74 10.96 12.12
CA LEU A 222 3.59 12.22 12.85
C LEU A 222 4.92 12.88 13.26
N MET A 223 6.03 12.15 13.26
CA MET A 223 7.37 12.69 13.53
C MET A 223 8.08 13.19 12.28
N GLN A 224 7.64 12.76 11.10
CA GLN A 224 8.15 13.23 9.80
C GLN A 224 7.55 14.55 9.22
N PRO A 225 6.52 15.25 9.78
CA PRO A 225 5.95 16.44 9.15
C PRO A 225 6.90 17.64 9.13
N LYS A 226 7.95 17.63 9.95
CA LYS A 226 9.01 18.66 9.93
C LYS A 226 9.86 18.59 8.64
N LYS A 227 10.09 17.39 8.10
CA LYS A 227 10.73 17.20 6.79
C LYS A 227 9.75 17.55 5.66
N LEU A 228 8.48 17.25 5.86
CA LEU A 228 7.40 17.54 4.91
C LEU A 228 7.26 19.05 4.63
N LYS A 229 7.22 19.90 5.67
CA LYS A 229 7.17 21.36 5.48
C LYS A 229 8.38 21.95 4.75
N LEU A 230 9.55 21.32 4.89
CA LEU A 230 10.78 21.78 4.24
C LEU A 230 10.85 21.36 2.77
N VAL A 231 10.31 20.18 2.43
CA VAL A 231 10.33 19.62 1.06
C VAL A 231 9.15 20.05 0.20
N PHE A 232 7.98 20.36 0.80
CA PHE A 232 6.84 20.93 0.05
C PHE A 232 6.90 22.45 -0.10
N ASN A 233 7.85 23.13 0.57
CA ASN A 233 8.07 24.57 0.42
C ASN A 233 9.47 24.97 -0.11
N PRO A 234 10.01 24.34 -1.18
CA PRO A 234 11.24 24.82 -1.81
C PRO A 234 10.98 26.02 -2.72
N SER A 235 9.71 26.32 -3.04
CA SER A 235 9.31 27.28 -4.08
C SER A 235 9.35 28.76 -3.69
N TYR A 236 9.90 29.12 -2.52
CA TYR A 236 10.13 30.54 -2.19
C TYR A 236 11.60 30.97 -2.26
N ASP A 237 12.58 30.08 -2.02
CA ASP A 237 13.99 30.50 -2.00
C ASP A 237 14.71 30.34 -3.35
N GLN A 238 14.33 29.37 -4.18
CA GLN A 238 15.03 29.12 -5.45
C GLN A 238 14.54 29.99 -6.62
N GLY A 239 13.36 30.63 -6.47
CA GLY A 239 12.82 31.60 -7.43
C GLY A 239 13.38 33.03 -7.27
N LEU A 240 13.93 33.37 -6.10
CA LEU A 240 14.47 34.72 -5.84
C LEU A 240 15.92 34.91 -6.32
N VAL A 241 16.67 33.83 -6.55
CA VAL A 241 18.05 33.90 -7.07
C VAL A 241 18.09 34.13 -8.59
N PHE A 242 16.99 33.88 -9.31
CA PHE A 242 16.92 34.04 -10.77
C PHE A 242 16.34 35.38 -11.26
N PHE A 243 15.84 36.24 -10.36
CA PHE A 243 15.22 37.52 -10.71
C PHE A 243 15.94 38.76 -10.14
N THR A 244 17.21 38.67 -9.78
CA THR A 244 18.03 39.88 -9.62
C THR A 244 18.59 40.27 -11.00
N PRO A 245 18.11 41.35 -11.64
CA PRO A 245 18.80 41.85 -12.82
C PRO A 245 20.22 42.27 -12.43
N PRO A 246 21.26 41.99 -13.25
CA PRO A 246 22.56 42.59 -13.04
C PRO A 246 22.44 44.11 -13.18
N GLU A 247 23.20 44.82 -12.34
CA GLU A 247 23.26 46.30 -12.23
C GLU A 247 23.32 47.04 -13.57
#